data_AF-A0A849R0V3-F1
#
_entry.id   AF-A0A849R0V3-F1
#
_cell.length_a   1.000
_cell.length_b   1.000
_cell.length_c   1.000
_cell.angle_alpha   90.00
_cell.angle_beta   90.00
_cell.angle_gamma   90.00
#
_symmetry.space_group_name_H-M   'P 1'
#
loop_
_entity.id
_entity.type
_entity.pdbx_description
1 polymer ?
#
loop_
_entity_poly.entity_id
_entity_poly.type
_entity_poly.pdbx_seq_one_letter_code
_entity_poly.pdbx_strand_id
1 'polypeptide(L)'
;NCLKDVEIKTIDNEFLSGSAKYKESVNYLKSVDLIISKGQGNYERLSDIDANIYFLLIAKCAVIARDLNVCLSAPVLKCNTRENYE
;
A
#
# COMPACT_ATOMS: atom_id res chain seq x y z
N ASN A 1 23.74 6.18 -8.18
CA ASN A 1 22.52 5.49 -7.72
C ASN A 1 22.94 4.09 -7.30
N CYS A 2 22.77 3.70 -6.04
CA CYS A 2 23.33 2.45 -5.48
C CYS A 2 22.43 1.22 -5.68
N LEU A 3 21.21 1.43 -6.16
CA LEU A 3 20.30 0.36 -6.57
C LEU A 3 20.56 0.06 -8.05
N LYS A 4 21.35 -0.99 -8.30
CA LYS A 4 21.50 -1.56 -9.65
C LYS A 4 20.28 -2.44 -9.90
N ASP A 5 19.77 -2.40 -11.13
CA ASP A 5 18.67 -3.27 -11.59
C ASP A 5 17.33 -3.07 -10.85
N VAL A 6 17.08 -1.88 -10.30
CA VAL A 6 15.79 -1.50 -9.71
C VAL A 6 15.13 -0.42 -10.56
N GLU A 7 13.94 -0.71 -11.07
CA GLU A 7 13.05 0.29 -11.68
C GLU A 7 12.18 0.94 -10.60
N ILE A 8 12.26 2.26 -10.46
CA ILE A 8 11.43 3.03 -9.53
C ILE A 8 10.36 3.76 -10.32
N LYS A 9 9.09 3.47 -10.03
CA LYS A 9 7.91 4.16 -10.57
C LYS A 9 7.14 4.82 -9.44
N THR A 10 6.84 6.11 -9.60
CA THR A 10 5.95 6.85 -8.70
C THR A 10 4.54 6.82 -9.27
N ILE A 11 3.59 6.50 -8.40
CA ILE A 11 2.17 6.41 -8.72
C ILE A 11 1.46 7.57 -8.03
N ASP A 12 0.58 8.27 -8.75
CA ASP A 12 -0.22 9.36 -8.20
C ASP A 12 -1.60 8.90 -7.71
N ASN A 13 -2.39 9.83 -7.21
CA ASN A 13 -3.74 9.55 -6.70
C ASN A 13 -4.75 9.21 -7.81
N GLU A 14 -4.44 9.51 -9.08
CA GLU A 14 -5.33 9.22 -10.21
C GLU A 14 -5.24 7.76 -10.66
N PHE A 15 -4.18 7.07 -10.27
CA PHE A 15 -3.94 5.67 -10.60
C PHE A 15 -5.12 4.74 -10.27
N LEU A 16 -5.85 4.99 -9.16
CA LEU A 16 -7.02 4.20 -8.78
C LEU A 16 -8.34 4.91 -9.06
N SER A 17 -8.33 6.00 -9.83
CA SER A 17 -9.53 6.78 -10.13
C SER A 17 -10.31 6.18 -11.31
N GLY A 18 -11.58 5.85 -11.08
CA GLY A 18 -12.47 5.28 -12.10
C GLY A 18 -12.52 3.74 -12.10
N SER A 19 -13.73 3.20 -12.26
CA SER A 19 -14.01 1.75 -12.14
C SER A 19 -13.28 0.89 -13.18
N ALA A 20 -13.16 1.36 -14.42
CA ALA A 20 -12.45 0.63 -15.47
C ALA A 20 -10.94 0.57 -15.21
N LYS A 21 -10.34 1.68 -14.77
CA LYS A 21 -8.91 1.77 -14.44
C LYS A 21 -8.55 1.00 -13.18
N TYR A 22 -9.46 0.91 -12.21
CA TYR A 22 -9.20 0.24 -10.94
C TYR A 22 -8.69 -1.20 -11.11
N LYS A 23 -9.31 -1.99 -12.00
CA LYS A 23 -8.90 -3.39 -12.21
C LYS A 23 -7.51 -3.52 -12.82
N GLU A 24 -7.20 -2.70 -13.81
CA GLU A 24 -5.88 -2.67 -14.45
C GLU A 24 -4.80 -2.26 -13.43
N SER A 25 -5.09 -1.21 -12.66
CA SER A 25 -4.21 -0.70 -11.62
C SER A 25 -3.96 -1.71 -10.51
N VAL A 26 -5.00 -2.42 -10.06
CA VAL A 26 -4.83 -3.53 -9.10
C VAL A 26 -3.92 -4.59 -9.69
N ASN A 27 -4.17 -5.05 -10.92
CA ASN A 27 -3.33 -6.06 -11.57
C ASN A 27 -1.86 -5.62 -11.71
N TYR A 28 -1.63 -4.34 -12.01
CA TYR A 28 -0.29 -3.78 -12.03
C TYR A 28 0.35 -3.81 -10.64
N LEU A 29 -0.34 -3.37 -9.58
CA LEU A 29 0.19 -3.47 -8.21
C LEU A 29 0.51 -4.93 -7.85
N LYS A 30 -0.32 -5.86 -8.35
CA LYS A 30 -0.10 -7.29 -8.15
C LYS A 30 1.16 -7.83 -8.85
N SER A 31 1.66 -7.18 -9.90
CA SER A 31 2.87 -7.62 -10.61
C SER A 31 4.15 -6.96 -10.11
N VAL A 32 4.07 -5.95 -9.23
CA VAL A 32 5.24 -5.24 -8.70
C VAL A 32 5.84 -6.00 -7.53
N ASP A 33 7.17 -6.12 -7.50
CA ASP A 33 7.90 -6.85 -6.46
C ASP A 33 7.74 -6.22 -5.07
N LEU A 34 7.80 -4.89 -5.01
CA LEU A 34 7.74 -4.10 -3.78
C LEU A 34 6.99 -2.77 -3.99
N ILE A 35 5.99 -2.52 -3.16
CA ILE A 35 5.26 -1.25 -3.14
C ILE A 35 5.44 -0.57 -1.79
N ILE A 36 5.80 0.73 -1.81
CA ILE A 36 5.83 1.57 -0.62
C ILE A 36 4.66 2.55 -0.69
N SER A 37 3.67 2.33 0.17
CA SER A 37 2.45 3.12 0.26
C SER A 37 2.53 4.08 1.44
N LYS A 38 2.57 5.40 1.19
CA LYS A 38 2.69 6.41 2.23
C LYS A 38 1.33 7.00 2.61
N GLY A 39 1.03 7.05 3.90
CA GLY A 39 -0.07 7.81 4.48
C GLY A 39 -1.38 7.04 4.63
N GLN A 40 -2.25 7.55 5.50
CA GLN A 40 -3.49 6.88 5.90
C GLN A 40 -4.49 6.71 4.74
N GLY A 41 -4.66 7.72 3.88
CA GLY A 41 -5.61 7.61 2.76
C GLY A 41 -5.23 6.52 1.75
N ASN A 42 -3.93 6.22 1.61
CA ASN A 42 -3.49 5.10 0.79
C ASN A 42 -3.74 3.76 1.50
N TYR A 43 -3.54 3.70 2.82
CA TYR A 43 -3.90 2.53 3.62
C TYR A 43 -5.39 2.19 3.49
N GLU A 44 -6.28 3.18 3.64
CA GLU A 44 -7.73 3.00 3.52
C GLU A 44 -8.17 2.44 2.15
N ARG A 45 -7.43 2.73 1.08
CA ARG A 45 -7.78 2.31 -0.29
C ARG A 45 -7.16 0.99 -0.72
N LEU A 46 -5.98 0.67 -0.17
CA LEU A 46 -5.12 -0.41 -0.67
C LEU A 46 -4.97 -1.56 0.33
N SER A 47 -5.42 -1.41 1.59
CA SER A 47 -5.19 -2.40 2.66
C SER A 47 -5.78 -3.78 2.38
N ASP A 48 -6.86 -3.84 1.60
CA ASP A 48 -7.51 -5.09 1.17
C ASP A 48 -6.90 -5.69 -0.11
N ILE A 49 -5.96 -4.99 -0.75
CA ILE A 49 -5.31 -5.50 -1.96
C ILE A 49 -4.22 -6.48 -1.57
N ASP A 50 -4.43 -7.73 -1.97
CA ASP A 50 -3.43 -8.78 -1.90
C ASP A 50 -2.30 -8.53 -2.92
N ALA A 51 -1.27 -7.80 -2.48
CA ALA A 51 -0.03 -7.48 -3.20
C ALA A 51 1.06 -7.14 -2.17
N ASN A 52 2.33 -7.18 -2.56
CA ASN A 52 3.49 -6.91 -1.69
C ASN A 52 3.61 -5.42 -1.33
N ILE A 53 2.70 -4.93 -0.49
CA ILE A 53 2.55 -3.52 -0.12
C ILE A 53 3.02 -3.29 1.30
N TYR A 54 3.93 -2.33 1.47
CA TYR A 54 4.40 -1.82 2.75
C TYR A 54 3.80 -0.45 3.00
N PHE A 55 3.02 -0.34 4.06
CA PHE A 55 2.37 0.90 4.46
C PHE A 55 3.21 1.64 5.48
N LEU A 56 3.56 2.88 5.16
CA LEU A 56 4.19 3.85 6.06
C LEU A 56 3.18 4.94 6.40
N LEU A 57 2.60 4.90 7.60
CA LEU A 57 1.57 5.87 7.99
C LEU A 57 1.64 6.26 9.46
N ILE A 58 0.91 7.34 9.78
CA ILE A 58 0.50 7.68 11.15
C ILE A 58 -0.99 7.36 11.25
N ALA A 59 -1.42 6.65 12.31
CA ALA A 59 -2.83 6.39 12.57
C ALA A 59 -3.52 7.68 13.10
N LYS A 60 -4.04 8.52 12.20
CA LYS A 60 -4.58 9.85 12.54
C LYS A 60 -6.01 9.83 13.08
N CYS A 61 -6.74 8.73 12.91
CA CYS A 61 -8.10 8.59 13.43
C CYS A 61 -8.29 7.28 14.20
N ALA A 62 -9.28 7.26 15.11
CA ALA A 62 -9.56 6.13 15.97
C ALA A 62 -9.96 4.86 15.19
N VAL A 63 -10.56 5.02 14.00
CA VAL A 63 -10.94 3.89 13.13
C VAL A 63 -9.70 3.15 12.66
N ILE A 64 -8.73 3.86 12.09
CA ILE A 64 -7.48 3.25 11.61
C ILE A 64 -6.59 2.77 12.76
N ALA A 65 -6.55 3.50 13.88
CA ALA A 65 -5.84 3.04 15.07
C ALA A 65 -6.39 1.70 15.59
N ARG A 66 -7.71 1.53 15.61
CA ARG A 66 -8.37 0.28 16.00
C ARG A 66 -8.11 -0.85 15.00
N ASP A 67 -8.24 -0.56 13.71
CA ASP A 67 -8.01 -1.52 12.63
C ASP A 67 -6.57 -2.08 12.66
N LEU A 68 -5.60 -1.22 12.94
CA LEU A 68 -4.19 -1.59 13.07
C LEU A 68 -3.80 -2.10 14.46
N ASN A 69 -4.72 -2.09 15.43
CA ASN A 69 -4.48 -2.42 16.83
C ASN A 69 -3.30 -1.62 17.46
N VAL A 70 -3.31 -0.30 17.25
CA VAL A 70 -2.29 0.63 17.76
C VAL A 70 -2.93 1.83 18.46
N CYS A 71 -2.13 2.61 19.18
CA CYS A 71 -2.58 3.89 19.74
C CYS A 71 -2.83 4.93 18.64
N LEU A 72 -3.75 5.86 18.91
CA LEU A 72 -3.92 7.06 18.07
C LEU A 72 -2.59 7.82 17.96
N SER A 73 -2.31 8.34 16.77
CA SER A 73 -1.06 9.03 16.40
C SER A 73 0.19 8.15 16.40
N ALA A 74 0.07 6.83 16.55
CA ALA A 74 1.22 5.93 16.44
C ALA A 74 1.79 5.94 15.00
N PRO A 75 3.12 5.97 14.84
CA PRO A 75 3.77 5.63 13.58
C PRO A 75 3.67 4.12 13.33
N VAL A 76 3.28 3.74 12.12
CA VAL A 76 3.04 2.36 11.73
C VAL A 76 3.81 2.02 10.46
N LEU A 77 4.50 0.89 10.52
CA LEU A 77 4.94 0.11 9.37
C LEU A 77 4.12 -1.19 9.34
N LYS A 78 3.24 -1.36 8.35
CA LYS A 78 2.47 -2.59 8.14
C LYS A 78 2.88 -3.21 6.81
N CYS A 79 3.13 -4.52 6.78
CA CYS A 79 3.30 -5.27 5.54
C CYS A 79 2.02 -6.06 5.22
N ASN A 80 1.55 -5.92 3.98
CA ASN A 80 0.63 -6.88 3.38
C ASN A 80 1.46 -7.69 2.40
N THR A 81 1.83 -8.90 2.79
CA THR A 81 2.63 -9.80 1.95
C THR A 81 1.74 -10.93 1.50
N ARG A 82 1.87 -11.32 0.23
CA ARG A 82 1.32 -12.60 -0.21
C ARG A 82 2.02 -13.71 0.57
N GLU A 83 1.25 -14.59 1.20
CA GLU A 83 1.78 -15.89 1.59
C GLU A 83 2.07 -16.65 0.30
N ASN A 84 3.36 -16.84 -0.01
CA ASN A 84 3.78 -17.70 -1.12
C ASN A 84 3.45 -19.15 -0.71
N TYR A 85 2.25 -19.63 -1.05
CA TYR A 85 2.06 -21.06 -1.25
C TYR A 85 2.69 -21.38 -2.61
N GLU A 86 3.93 -21.90 -2.57
CA GLU A 86 4.50 -22.70 -3.67
C GLU A 86 3.63 -23.93 -3.94
#